data_AF-A0A9P6BJ00-F1
#
_entry.id   AF-A0A9P6BJ00-F1
#
_cell.length_a   1.000
_cell.length_b   1.000
_cell.length_c   1.000
_cell.angle_alpha   90.00
_cell.angle_beta   90.00
_cell.angle_gamma   90.00
#
_symmetry.space_group_name_H-M   'P 1'
#
loop_
_entity.id
_entity.type
_entity.pdbx_description
1 polymer ?
#
loop_
_entity_poly.entity_id
_entity_poly.type
_entity_poly.pdbx_seq_one_letter_code
_entity_poly.pdbx_strand_id
1 'polypeptide(L)'
;MNPSGGLGAQVAIGDAVVLANYINTLSSVDSKDVENALKAYKIERYPVAKASVESSAGMSNVIKQGFVSKLVRAILRHMPTWLWFIVCARSVRSRPQISFLPIAEDKCQIKALHQPSLENTRPKHMAVGV
;
A
#
# COMPACT_ATOMS: atom_id res chain seq x y z
N MET A 1 -13.13 6.41 -3.92
CA MET A 1 -12.69 5.83 -2.62
C MET A 1 -13.66 6.30 -1.55
N ASN A 2 -14.18 5.42 -0.69
CA ASN A 2 -15.16 5.80 0.34
C ASN A 2 -14.43 6.12 1.67
N PRO A 3 -14.68 7.26 2.32
CA PRO A 3 -14.00 7.62 3.58
C PRO A 3 -14.22 6.60 4.70
N SER A 4 -15.34 5.87 4.68
CA SER A 4 -15.68 4.81 5.64
C SER A 4 -14.64 3.69 5.71
N GLY A 5 -13.85 3.49 4.65
CA GLY A 5 -12.79 2.48 4.63
C GLY A 5 -11.49 2.92 5.29
N GLY A 6 -11.30 4.20 5.59
CA GLY A 6 -10.07 4.71 6.25
C GLY A 6 -8.77 4.57 5.44
N LEU A 7 -8.84 4.14 4.19
CA LEU A 7 -7.65 3.82 3.38
C LEU A 7 -6.99 5.03 2.71
N GLY A 8 -7.64 6.21 2.71
CA GLY A 8 -7.20 7.36 1.92
C GLY A 8 -5.78 7.82 2.27
N ALA A 9 -5.52 8.03 3.56
CA ALA A 9 -4.19 8.46 4.04
C ALA A 9 -3.13 7.38 3.79
N GLN A 10 -3.44 6.10 4.04
CA GLN A 10 -2.50 5.00 3.83
C GLN A 10 -2.08 4.86 2.37
N VAL A 11 -3.03 4.96 1.44
CA VAL A 11 -2.74 4.91 0.00
C VAL A 11 -1.93 6.12 -0.42
N ALA A 12 -2.30 7.33 0.01
CA ALA A 12 -1.59 8.56 -0.33
C ALA A 12 -0.13 8.57 0.17
N ILE A 13 0.11 8.11 1.41
CA ILE A 13 1.47 7.99 1.95
C ILE A 13 2.27 6.97 1.14
N GLY A 14 1.68 5.81 0.84
CA GLY A 14 2.33 4.79 0.02
C GLY A 14 2.65 5.29 -1.40
N ASP A 15 1.75 6.07 -1.99
CA ASP A 15 1.95 6.70 -3.30
C ASP A 15 3.10 7.70 -3.25
N ALA A 16 3.16 8.54 -2.21
CA ALA A 16 4.23 9.51 -2.01
C ALA A 16 5.60 8.83 -1.88
N VAL A 17 5.70 7.73 -1.12
CA VAL A 17 6.95 6.97 -0.96
C VAL A 17 7.41 6.37 -2.29
N VAL A 18 6.52 5.69 -3.01
CA VAL A 18 6.89 5.05 -4.29
C VAL A 18 7.25 6.09 -5.34
N LEU A 19 6.52 7.20 -5.40
CA LEU A 19 6.83 8.30 -6.31
C LEU A 19 8.18 8.95 -5.97
N ALA A 20 8.47 9.19 -4.70
CA ALA A 20 9.76 9.74 -4.26
C ALA A 20 10.93 8.84 -4.68
N ASN A 21 10.78 7.52 -4.58
CA ASN A 21 11.81 6.58 -5.03
C ASN A 21 12.12 6.73 -6.52
N TYR A 22 11.10 6.80 -7.37
CA TYR A 22 11.30 6.97 -8.82
C TYR A 22 11.85 8.34 -9.18
N ILE A 23 11.37 9.41 -8.53
CA ILE A 23 11.87 10.77 -8.75
C ILE A 23 13.34 10.89 -8.36
N ASN A 24 13.76 10.25 -7.26
CA ASN A 24 15.14 10.30 -6.79
C ASN A 24 16.15 9.65 -7.77
N THR A 25 15.69 8.79 -8.67
CA THR A 25 16.54 8.17 -9.70
C THR A 25 16.64 8.94 -11.01
N LEU A 26 15.91 10.05 -11.14
CA LEU A 26 15.95 10.86 -12.35
C LEU A 26 17.32 11.54 -12.47
N SER A 27 18.04 11.24 -13.56
CA SER A 27 19.29 11.90 -13.92
C SER A 27 19.09 13.27 -14.55
N SER A 28 17.90 13.52 -15.11
CA SER A 28 17.54 14.75 -15.82
C SER A 28 16.08 15.13 -15.52
N VAL A 29 15.71 16.37 -15.82
CA VAL A 29 14.32 16.85 -15.77
C VAL A 29 13.65 16.74 -17.15
N ASP A 30 14.24 15.95 -18.07
CA ASP A 30 13.68 15.75 -19.39
C ASP A 30 12.30 15.09 -19.30
N SER A 31 11.38 15.56 -20.14
CA SER A 31 9.98 15.11 -20.14
C SER A 31 9.85 13.59 -20.27
N LYS A 32 10.75 12.96 -21.02
CA LYS A 32 10.76 11.51 -21.27
C LYS A 32 11.13 10.70 -20.03
N ASP A 33 12.11 11.16 -19.25
CA ASP A 33 12.54 10.49 -18.03
C ASP A 33 11.46 10.60 -16.95
N VAL A 34 10.85 11.79 -16.82
CA VAL A 34 9.70 12.01 -15.94
C VAL A 34 8.51 11.12 -16.35
N GLU A 35 8.20 11.02 -17.63
CA GLU A 35 7.10 10.17 -18.13
C GLU A 35 7.35 8.69 -17.82
N ASN A 36 8.58 8.22 -17.99
CA ASN A 36 8.96 6.85 -17.66
C ASN A 36 8.83 6.56 -16.15
N ALA A 37 9.28 7.48 -15.30
CA ALA A 37 9.11 7.38 -13.85
C ALA A 37 7.62 7.33 -13.45
N LEU A 38 6.78 8.19 -14.03
CA LEU A 38 5.34 8.18 -13.77
C LEU A 38 4.64 6.92 -14.28
N LYS A 39 5.08 6.36 -15.41
CA LYS A 39 4.61 5.05 -15.91
C LYS A 39 4.96 3.94 -14.93
N ALA A 40 6.20 3.88 -14.46
CA ALA A 40 6.64 2.88 -13.48
C ALA A 40 5.85 2.99 -12.16
N TYR A 41 5.71 4.21 -11.64
CA TYR A 41 4.84 4.52 -10.49
C TYR A 41 3.41 4.00 -10.69
N LYS A 42 2.80 4.30 -11.84
CA LYS A 42 1.43 3.89 -12.15
C LYS A 42 1.31 2.36 -12.21
N ILE A 43 2.26 1.66 -12.81
CA ILE A 43 2.26 0.20 -12.88
C ILE A 43 2.29 -0.42 -11.48
N GLU A 44 3.13 0.11 -10.58
CA GLU A 44 3.23 -0.38 -9.20
C GLU A 44 2.00 -0.05 -8.35
N ARG A 45 1.48 1.18 -8.44
CA ARG A 45 0.46 1.69 -7.50
C ARG A 45 -0.98 1.55 -7.96
N TYR A 46 -1.23 1.48 -9.27
CA TYR A 46 -2.60 1.38 -9.79
C TYR A 46 -3.37 0.15 -9.24
N PRO A 47 -2.79 -1.06 -9.17
CA PRO A 47 -3.49 -2.21 -8.59
C PRO A 47 -3.88 -2.00 -7.12
N VAL A 48 -3.00 -1.37 -6.33
CA VAL A 48 -3.25 -1.08 -4.91
C VAL A 48 -4.35 -0.03 -4.75
N ALA A 49 -4.31 1.03 -5.55
CA ALA A 49 -5.33 2.07 -5.54
C ALA A 49 -6.70 1.49 -5.92
N LYS A 50 -6.77 0.66 -6.98
CA LYS A 50 -8.00 -0.01 -7.42
C LYS A 50 -8.58 -0.91 -6.33
N ALA A 51 -7.76 -1.79 -5.75
CA ALA A 51 -8.17 -2.67 -4.66
C ALA A 51 -8.67 -1.89 -3.43
N SER A 52 -8.04 -0.75 -3.14
CA SER A 52 -8.45 0.12 -2.02
C SER A 52 -9.79 0.81 -2.27
N VAL A 53 -10.09 1.20 -3.51
CA VAL A 53 -11.41 1.73 -3.88
C VAL A 53 -12.48 0.66 -3.68
N GLU A 54 -12.27 -0.55 -4.19
CA GLU A 54 -13.19 -1.67 -4.07
C GLU A 54 -13.42 -2.07 -2.60
N SER A 55 -12.33 -2.22 -1.83
CA SER A 55 -12.38 -2.55 -0.40
C SER A 55 -13.12 -1.48 0.41
N SER A 56 -12.84 -0.19 0.15
CA SER A 56 -13.52 0.92 0.83
C SER A 56 -15.02 0.97 0.53
N ALA A 57 -15.44 0.59 -0.69
CA ALA A 57 -16.85 0.48 -1.05
C ALA A 57 -17.53 -0.67 -0.29
N GLY A 58 -16.86 -1.80 -0.13
CA GLY A 58 -17.34 -2.92 0.70
C GLY A 58 -17.57 -2.52 2.16
N MET A 59 -16.64 -1.76 2.75
CA MET A 59 -16.77 -1.27 4.13
C MET A 59 -17.97 -0.34 4.32
N SER A 60 -18.39 0.39 3.27
CA SER A 60 -19.60 1.21 3.34
C SER A 60 -20.86 0.38 3.64
N ASN A 61 -20.89 -0.90 3.24
CA ASN A 61 -22.01 -1.79 3.53
C ASN A 61 -22.08 -2.18 5.01
N VAL A 62 -21.00 -2.05 5.79
CA VAL A 62 -21.00 -2.26 7.25
C VAL A 62 -21.73 -1.13 7.96
N ILE A 63 -21.58 0.10 7.47
CA ILE A 63 -22.15 1.31 8.08
C ILE A 63 -23.60 1.54 7.65
N LYS A 64 -23.95 1.20 6.39
CA LYS A 64 -25.30 1.41 5.86
C LYS A 64 -26.38 0.67 6.67
N GLN A 65 -27.60 1.17 6.54
CA GLN A 65 -28.81 0.49 7.02
C GLN A 65 -29.42 -0.34 5.88
N GLY A 66 -29.77 -1.59 6.17
CA GLY A 66 -30.31 -2.51 5.16
C GLY A 66 -30.14 -3.98 5.57
N PHE A 67 -30.81 -4.88 4.85
CA PHE A 67 -30.73 -6.32 5.10
C PHE A 67 -29.31 -6.87 4.88
N VAL A 68 -28.67 -6.48 3.78
CA VAL A 68 -27.27 -6.85 3.47
C VAL A 68 -26.33 -6.39 4.59
N SER A 69 -26.49 -5.16 5.08
CA SER A 69 -25.67 -4.63 6.17
C SER A 69 -25.87 -5.37 7.49
N LYS A 70 -27.09 -5.82 7.80
CA LYS A 70 -27.36 -6.66 8.99
C LYS A 70 -26.66 -8.01 8.86
N LEU A 71 -26.70 -8.64 7.69
CA LEU A 71 -26.01 -9.90 7.43
C LEU A 71 -24.48 -9.74 7.56
N VAL A 72 -23.90 -8.72 6.94
CA VAL A 72 -22.46 -8.43 7.04
C VAL A 72 -22.04 -8.19 8.50
N ARG A 73 -22.81 -7.43 9.27
CA ARG A 73 -22.54 -7.22 10.71
C ARG A 73 -22.67 -8.50 11.53
N ALA A 74 -23.62 -9.38 11.21
CA ALA A 74 -23.74 -10.67 11.86
C ALA A 74 -22.52 -11.57 11.60
N ILE A 75 -22.05 -11.60 10.34
CA ILE A 75 -20.81 -12.33 9.98
C ILE A 75 -19.61 -11.75 10.73
N LEU A 76 -19.45 -10.42 10.76
CA LEU A 76 -18.35 -9.77 11.48
C LEU A 76 -18.42 -10.02 13.00
N ARG A 77 -19.61 -10.02 13.59
CA ARG A 77 -19.82 -10.29 15.02
C ARG A 77 -19.42 -11.72 15.41
N HIS A 78 -19.64 -12.68 14.52
CA HIS A 78 -19.31 -14.10 14.75
C HIS A 78 -18.02 -14.52 14.05
N MET A 79 -17.20 -13.57 13.59
CA MET A 79 -15.95 -13.86 12.91
C MET A 79 -14.95 -14.49 13.90
N PRO A 80 -14.40 -15.68 13.61
CA PRO A 80 -13.35 -16.26 14.43
C PRO A 80 -12.09 -15.39 14.45
N THR A 81 -11.40 -15.33 15.58
CA THR A 81 -10.22 -14.48 15.77
C THR A 81 -9.10 -14.78 14.77
N TRP A 82 -8.90 -16.06 14.40
CA TRP A 82 -7.89 -16.43 13.40
C TRP A 82 -8.19 -15.82 12.02
N LEU A 83 -9.47 -15.72 11.64
CA LEU A 83 -9.86 -15.10 10.38
C LEU A 83 -9.68 -13.59 10.44
N TRP A 84 -10.02 -12.98 11.58
CA TRP A 84 -9.74 -11.57 11.85
C TRP A 84 -8.24 -11.26 11.72
N PHE A 85 -7.37 -12.11 12.27
CA PHE A 85 -5.92 -11.96 12.12
C PHE A 85 -5.46 -12.03 10.66
N ILE A 86 -6.04 -12.90 9.83
CA ILE A 86 -5.72 -12.94 8.39
C ILE A 86 -6.11 -11.63 7.69
N VAL A 87 -7.27 -11.06 8.05
CA VAL A 87 -7.72 -9.78 7.50
C VAL A 87 -6.78 -8.65 7.92
N CYS A 88 -6.48 -8.52 9.21
CA CYS A 88 -5.53 -7.52 9.72
C CYS A 88 -4.13 -7.70 9.13
N ALA A 89 -3.68 -8.95 8.97
CA ALA A 89 -2.37 -9.26 8.41
C ALA A 89 -2.21 -8.73 6.99
N ARG A 90 -3.29 -8.72 6.18
CA ARG A 90 -3.26 -8.14 4.84
C ARG A 90 -3.07 -6.63 4.87
N SER A 91 -3.72 -5.94 5.80
CA SER A 91 -3.61 -4.48 5.93
C SER A 91 -2.21 -4.00 6.32
N VAL A 92 -1.47 -4.80 7.11
CA VAL A 92 -0.12 -4.43 7.57
C VAL A 92 1.01 -4.89 6.65
N ARG A 93 0.73 -5.61 5.55
CA ARG A 93 1.77 -6.07 4.61
C ARG A 93 2.31 -4.96 3.73
N SER A 94 1.48 -3.98 3.37
CA SER A 94 1.90 -2.86 2.53
C SER A 94 2.63 -1.82 3.38
N ARG A 95 3.96 -1.90 3.40
CA ARG A 95 4.85 -1.04 4.18
C ARG A 95 5.97 -0.50 3.28
N PRO A 96 5.64 0.35 2.29
CA PRO A 96 6.63 0.87 1.37
C PRO A 96 7.67 1.71 2.11
N GLN A 97 8.93 1.57 1.73
CA GLN A 97 10.06 2.30 2.26
C GLN A 97 10.70 3.18 1.19
N ILE A 98 11.36 4.23 1.67
CA ILE A 98 12.12 5.17 0.85
C ILE A 98 13.50 4.56 0.55
N SER A 99 13.91 4.55 -0.71
CA SER A 99 15.10 3.81 -1.18
C SER A 99 16.43 4.49 -0.90
N PHE A 100 16.42 5.81 -0.71
CA PHE A 100 17.60 6.61 -0.39
C PHE A 100 17.82 6.81 1.11
N LEU A 101 17.00 6.18 1.95
CA LEU A 101 17.21 6.11 3.39
C LEU A 101 17.71 4.72 3.79
N PRO A 102 18.40 4.59 4.94
CA PRO A 102 18.71 3.30 5.52
C PRO A 102 17.43 2.47 5.71
N ILE A 103 17.50 1.18 5.38
CA ILE A 103 16.35 0.28 5.51
C ILE A 103 15.96 0.19 6.99
N ALA A 104 14.68 0.40 7.26
CA ALA A 104 14.14 0.20 8.60
C ALA A 104 14.14 -1.29 8.92
N GLU A 105 14.66 -1.64 10.10
CA GLU A 105 14.63 -3.00 10.63
C GLU A 105 13.18 -3.52 10.68
N ASP A 106 12.91 -4.66 10.02
CA ASP A 106 11.58 -5.26 10.03
C ASP A 106 11.35 -6.04 11.34
N LYS A 107 10.75 -5.36 12.33
CA LYS A 107 10.36 -5.96 13.61
C LYS A 107 9.01 -6.67 13.56
N CYS A 108 8.32 -6.68 12.41
CA CYS A 108 7.00 -7.30 12.30
C CYS A 108 7.12 -8.81 12.03
N GLN A 109 6.23 -9.58 12.65
CA GLN A 109 6.10 -11.02 12.38
C GLN A 109 5.62 -11.33 10.95
N ILE A 110 4.98 -10.35 10.30
CA ILE A 110 4.46 -10.48 8.95
C ILE A 110 5.41 -9.74 8.00
N LYS A 111 6.07 -10.50 7.12
CA LYS A 111 6.98 -9.92 6.13
C LYS A 111 6.29 -8.86 5.27
N ALA A 112 7.00 -7.78 5.00
CA ALA A 112 6.55 -6.74 4.09
C ALA A 112 6.33 -7.32 2.68
N LEU A 113 5.37 -6.75 1.96
CA LEU A 113 5.19 -7.06 0.54
C LEU A 113 6.40 -6.55 -0.24
N HIS A 114 6.79 -7.30 -1.26
CA HIS A 114 7.82 -6.85 -2.21
C HIS A 114 7.44 -5.50 -2.82
N GLN A 115 8.41 -4.59 -2.87
CA GLN A 115 8.25 -3.22 -3.37
C GLN A 115 9.23 -3.01 -4.54
N PRO A 116 8.76 -3.04 -5.79
CA PRO A 116 9.60 -2.88 -6.97
C PRO A 116 10.39 -1.57 -6.97
N SER A 117 9.76 -0.46 -6.60
CA SER A 117 10.42 0.84 -6.49
C SER A 117 11.59 0.83 -5.52
N LEU A 118 11.52 0.12 -4.39
CA LEU A 118 12.61 0.04 -3.43
C LEU A 118 13.82 -0.69 -4.03
N GLU A 119 13.61 -1.84 -4.65
CA GLU A 119 14.69 -2.66 -5.19
C GLU A 119 15.37 -2.01 -6.41
N ASN A 120 14.58 -1.42 -7.31
CA ASN A 120 15.10 -0.82 -8.54
C ASN A 120 15.85 0.49 -8.31
N THR A 121 15.48 1.24 -7.28
CA THR A 121 16.00 2.60 -7.05
C THR A 121 17.06 2.68 -5.96
N ARG A 122 17.39 1.54 -5.34
CA ARG A 122 18.33 1.50 -4.21
C ARG A 122 19.75 1.84 -4.66
N PRO A 123 20.43 2.78 -3.98
CA PRO A 123 21.84 3.02 -4.21
C PRO A 123 22.68 1.81 -3.80
N LYS A 124 23.50 1.29 -4.73
CA LYS A 124 24.33 0.09 -4.53
C LYS A 124 25.30 0.20 -3.34
N HIS A 125 25.72 1.41 -2.99
CA HIS A 125 26.62 1.66 -1.85
C HIS A 125 25.93 1.55 -0.48
N MET A 126 24.59 1.64 -0.41
CA MET A 126 23.81 1.48 0.83
C MET A 126 23.26 0.06 1.03
N ALA A 127 23.68 -0.90 0.19
CA ALA A 127 23.27 -2.30 0.30
C ALA A 127 24.04 -3.06 1.40
N VAL A 128 25.12 -2.48 1.94
CA VAL A 128 25.99 -3.08 2.95
C VAL A 128 25.66 -2.49 4.32
N GLY A 129 24.66 -3.05 4.97
CA GLY A 129 24.33 -2.82 6.37
C GLY A 129 23.77 -4.11 6.92
N VAL A 130 24.68 -4.97 7.37
CA VAL A 130 24.40 -6.19 8.14
C VAL A 130 24.07 -5.77 9.57
#